data_AF-A0A9D1AG22-F1
#
_entry.id   AF-A0A9D1AG22-F1
#
_cell.length_a   1.000
_cell.length_b   1.000
_cell.length_c   1.000
_cell.angle_alpha   90.00
_cell.angle_beta   90.00
_cell.angle_gamma   90.00
#
_symmetry.space_group_name_H-M   'P 1'
#
loop_
_entity.id
_entity.type
_entity.pdbx_description
1 polymer ?
#
loop_
_entity_poly.entity_id
_entity_poly.type
_entity_poly.pdbx_seq_one_letter_code
_entity_poly.pdbx_strand_id
1 'polypeptide(L)'
;MKFVKNYFSDRKLGFYLAFGSALLAIVSAILYLIVYFAIKGQEMDRVFSVTNVVFIFVGGLVALVLENFRFKFGRIVPVIFYSVGFAGHIVETAYPLADIYAGVDFFGGNLTVALIFVALFGISTIAAVVASFKD
;
A
#
# COMPACT_ATOMS: atom_id res chain seq x y z
N MET A 1 2.82 -28.43 7.44
CA MET A 1 3.71 -27.66 8.35
C MET A 1 5.19 -27.70 7.97
N LYS A 2 5.80 -28.83 7.56
CA LYS A 2 7.23 -28.88 7.17
C LYS A 2 7.58 -27.92 6.01
N PHE A 3 6.73 -27.81 4.99
CA PHE A 3 6.94 -26.89 3.87
C PHE A 3 7.01 -25.41 4.30
N VAL A 4 6.03 -24.95 5.09
CA VAL A 4 6.00 -23.56 5.60
C VAL A 4 7.24 -23.29 6.45
N LYS A 5 7.56 -24.19 7.39
CA LYS A 5 8.77 -24.05 8.21
C LYS A 5 10.01 -23.89 7.32
N ASN A 6 10.21 -24.78 6.36
CA ASN A 6 11.37 -24.74 5.46
C ASN A 6 11.38 -23.52 4.53
N TYR A 7 10.22 -22.98 4.15
CA TYR A 7 10.12 -21.82 3.27
C TYR A 7 10.65 -20.54 3.95
N PHE A 8 10.38 -20.38 5.24
CA PHE A 8 10.85 -19.26 6.06
C PHE A 8 12.20 -19.53 6.74
N SER A 9 12.64 -20.79 6.83
CA SER A 9 13.97 -21.14 7.34
C SER A 9 15.08 -20.53 6.46
N ASP A 10 16.15 -20.03 7.07
CA ASP A 10 17.36 -19.54 6.39
C ASP A 10 17.14 -18.38 5.40
N ARG A 11 16.05 -17.62 5.59
CA ARG A 11 15.79 -16.40 4.83
C ARG A 11 16.46 -15.19 5.47
N LYS A 12 16.93 -14.28 4.63
CA LYS A 12 17.61 -13.06 5.06
C LYS A 12 16.62 -11.92 5.33
N LEU A 13 17.09 -10.83 5.94
CA LEU A 13 16.26 -9.68 6.32
C LEU A 13 15.48 -9.10 5.12
N GLY A 14 16.10 -9.02 3.95
CA GLY A 14 15.44 -8.51 2.73
C GLY A 14 14.19 -9.30 2.34
N PHE A 15 14.20 -10.63 2.52
CA PHE A 15 13.04 -11.48 2.26
C PHE A 15 11.88 -11.15 3.21
N TYR A 16 12.15 -10.99 4.51
CA TYR A 16 11.10 -10.71 5.49
C TYR A 16 10.48 -9.32 5.29
N LEU A 17 11.30 -8.33 4.94
CA LEU A 17 10.81 -6.99 4.61
C LEU A 17 9.98 -6.99 3.32
N ALA A 18 10.45 -7.68 2.27
CA ALA A 18 9.70 -7.83 1.02
C ALA A 18 8.35 -8.53 1.25
N PHE A 19 8.36 -9.69 1.91
CA PHE A 19 7.17 -10.47 2.21
C PHE A 19 6.20 -9.71 3.13
N GLY A 20 6.71 -9.07 4.18
CA GLY A 20 5.91 -8.25 5.10
C GLY A 20 5.28 -7.05 4.40
N SER A 21 6.04 -6.34 3.55
CA SER A 21 5.50 -5.22 2.75
C SER A 21 4.41 -5.67 1.79
N ALA A 22 4.55 -6.87 1.21
CA ALA A 22 3.57 -7.45 0.30
C ALA A 22 2.26 -7.79 1.02
N LEU A 23 2.35 -8.45 2.17
CA LEU A 23 1.18 -8.73 2.99
C LEU A 23 0.49 -7.46 3.48
N LEU A 24 1.26 -6.48 3.96
CA LEU A 24 0.71 -5.21 4.41
C LEU A 24 0.01 -4.50 3.25
N ALA A 25 0.65 -4.36 2.09
CA ALA A 25 0.04 -3.75 0.91
C ALA A 25 -1.31 -4.39 0.53
N ILE A 26 -1.36 -5.73 0.48
CA ILE A 26 -2.60 -6.46 0.15
C ILE A 26 -3.67 -6.21 1.19
N VAL A 27 -3.35 -6.38 2.48
CA VAL A 27 -4.31 -6.20 3.57
C VAL A 27 -4.80 -4.76 3.62
N SER A 28 -3.91 -3.78 3.51
CA SER A 28 -4.27 -2.35 3.50
C SER A 28 -5.14 -2.01 2.30
N ALA A 29 -4.86 -2.52 1.10
CA ALA A 29 -5.70 -2.27 -0.07
C ALA A 29 -7.12 -2.87 0.10
N ILE A 30 -7.22 -4.09 0.65
CA ILE A 30 -8.52 -4.71 0.96
C ILE A 30 -9.27 -3.92 2.02
N LEU A 31 -8.60 -3.54 3.12
CA LEU A 31 -9.19 -2.73 4.17
C LEU A 31 -9.67 -1.37 3.63
N TYR A 32 -8.91 -0.76 2.73
CA TYR A 32 -9.30 0.50 2.13
C TYR A 32 -10.59 0.38 1.31
N LEU A 33 -10.72 -0.70 0.53
CA LEU A 33 -11.97 -1.03 -0.18
C LEU A 33 -13.14 -1.27 0.77
N ILE A 34 -12.93 -2.02 1.86
CA ILE A 34 -14.00 -2.30 2.84
C ILE A 34 -14.46 -1.01 3.49
N VAL A 35 -13.54 -0.19 3.97
CA VAL A 35 -13.84 1.11 4.59
C VAL A 35 -14.58 2.01 3.61
N TYR A 36 -14.14 2.07 2.36
CA TYR A 36 -14.83 2.82 1.32
C TYR A 36 -16.27 2.34 1.11
N PHE A 37 -16.50 1.03 0.94
CA PHE A 37 -17.86 0.50 0.75
C PHE A 37 -18.75 0.66 1.98
N ALA A 38 -18.17 0.66 3.19
CA ALA A 38 -18.91 0.93 4.42
C ALA A 38 -19.32 2.41 4.56
N ILE A 39 -18.49 3.34 4.06
CA ILE A 39 -18.72 4.79 4.17
C ILE A 39 -19.48 5.36 2.96
N LYS A 40 -19.49 4.66 1.82
CA LYS A 40 -20.11 5.08 0.54
C LYS A 40 -21.57 5.55 0.64
N GLY A 41 -22.28 5.17 1.70
CA GLY A 41 -23.65 5.60 1.97
C GLY A 41 -23.79 6.98 2.61
N GLN A 42 -22.70 7.68 2.95
CA GLN A 42 -22.77 8.91 3.74
C GLN A 42 -22.35 10.17 2.97
N GLU A 43 -21.21 10.21 2.25
CA GLU A 43 -20.81 11.38 1.43
C GLU A 43 -19.89 10.97 0.26
N MET A 44 -19.73 11.84 -0.76
CA MET A 44 -18.75 11.67 -1.84
C MET A 44 -17.33 11.71 -1.26
N ASP A 45 -16.77 10.56 -0.89
CA ASP A 45 -15.37 10.47 -0.48
C ASP A 45 -14.46 10.60 -1.71
N ARG A 46 -14.06 11.84 -2.01
CA ARG A 46 -13.13 12.14 -3.12
C ARG A 46 -11.73 11.57 -2.90
N VAL A 47 -11.38 11.17 -1.68
CA VAL A 47 -10.06 10.59 -1.39
C VAL A 47 -9.92 9.21 -2.05
N PHE A 48 -11.04 8.51 -2.29
CA PHE A 48 -11.00 7.17 -2.83
C PHE A 48 -10.65 7.13 -4.32
N SER A 49 -9.54 6.48 -4.61
CA SER A 49 -9.09 6.17 -5.98
C SER A 49 -8.92 4.67 -6.16
N VAL A 50 -9.77 4.08 -7.02
CA VAL A 50 -9.66 2.68 -7.45
C VAL A 50 -8.27 2.42 -8.03
N THR A 51 -7.74 3.36 -8.79
CA THR A 51 -6.42 3.26 -9.41
C THR A 51 -5.33 3.07 -8.37
N ASN A 52 -5.32 3.89 -7.31
CA ASN A 52 -4.32 3.79 -6.24
C ASN A 52 -4.41 2.43 -5.53
N VAL A 53 -5.63 1.97 -5.23
CA VAL A 53 -5.88 0.66 -4.63
C VAL A 53 -5.34 -0.47 -5.51
N VAL A 54 -5.63 -0.43 -6.82
CA VAL A 54 -5.17 -1.45 -7.77
C VAL A 54 -3.65 -1.48 -7.83
N PHE A 55 -2.97 -0.33 -7.88
CA PHE A 55 -1.52 -0.27 -7.87
C PHE A 55 -0.92 -0.90 -6.62
N ILE A 56 -1.43 -0.54 -5.42
CA ILE A 56 -0.96 -1.15 -4.16
C ILE A 56 -1.23 -2.66 -4.14
N PHE A 57 -2.44 -3.09 -4.51
CA PHE A 57 -2.83 -4.50 -4.45
C PHE A 57 -2.04 -5.37 -5.44
N VAL A 58 -1.96 -4.94 -6.71
CA VAL A 58 -1.21 -5.65 -7.76
C VAL A 58 0.28 -5.67 -7.42
N GLY A 59 0.84 -4.57 -6.91
CA GLY A 59 2.22 -4.54 -6.42
C GLY A 59 2.47 -5.61 -5.35
N GLY A 60 1.50 -5.82 -4.45
CA GLY A 60 1.55 -6.84 -3.41
C GLY A 60 1.55 -8.26 -3.95
N LEU A 61 0.66 -8.55 -4.90
CA LEU A 61 0.64 -9.85 -5.57
C LEU A 61 1.95 -10.11 -6.34
N VAL A 62 2.42 -9.11 -7.08
CA VAL A 62 3.67 -9.19 -7.84
C VAL A 62 4.87 -9.40 -6.91
N ALA A 63 4.91 -8.76 -5.74
CA ALA A 63 5.95 -8.97 -4.74
C ALA A 63 6.00 -10.43 -4.26
N LEU A 64 4.84 -11.01 -3.91
CA LEU A 64 4.77 -12.41 -3.48
C LEU A 64 5.19 -13.38 -4.59
N VAL A 65 4.81 -13.10 -5.84
CA VAL A 65 5.20 -13.91 -6.99
C VAL A 65 6.71 -13.82 -7.21
N LEU A 66 7.26 -12.61 -7.34
CA LEU A 66 8.66 -12.41 -7.71
C LEU A 66 9.65 -12.86 -6.64
N GLU A 67 9.27 -12.84 -5.37
CA GLU A 67 10.11 -13.39 -4.29
C GLU A 67 10.32 -14.92 -4.44
N ASN A 68 9.40 -15.63 -5.10
CA ASN A 68 9.57 -17.05 -5.43
C ASN A 68 10.51 -17.30 -6.61
N PHE A 69 10.55 -16.38 -7.58
CA PHE A 69 11.35 -16.54 -8.81
C PHE A 69 12.79 -16.02 -8.68
N ARG A 70 13.16 -15.35 -7.58
CA ARG A 70 14.51 -14.84 -7.30
C ARG A 70 15.12 -14.02 -8.45
N PHE A 71 14.28 -13.29 -9.19
CA PHE A 71 14.74 -12.46 -10.30
C PHE A 71 15.58 -11.29 -9.78
N LYS A 72 16.72 -10.99 -10.41
CA LYS A 72 17.69 -9.97 -9.92
C LYS A 72 17.07 -8.59 -9.68
N PHE A 73 16.12 -8.19 -10.52
CA PHE A 73 15.39 -6.92 -10.40
C PHE A 73 13.94 -7.11 -9.92
N GLY A 74 13.60 -8.31 -9.45
CA GLY A 74 12.22 -8.66 -9.10
C GLY A 74 11.64 -7.79 -7.99
N ARG A 75 12.49 -7.33 -7.06
CA ARG A 75 12.06 -6.46 -5.95
C ARG A 75 11.81 -5.01 -6.35
N ILE A 76 12.33 -4.55 -7.50
CA ILE A 76 12.09 -3.18 -8.00
C ILE A 76 10.67 -3.05 -8.56
N VAL A 77 10.14 -4.10 -9.18
CA VAL A 77 8.82 -4.02 -9.82
C VAL A 77 7.73 -3.66 -8.80
N PRO A 78 7.57 -4.34 -7.65
CA PRO A 78 6.62 -3.94 -6.62
C PRO A 78 6.81 -2.53 -6.10
N VAL A 79 8.06 -2.07 -5.99
CA VAL A 79 8.38 -0.70 -5.55
C VAL A 79 7.73 0.32 -6.48
N ILE A 80 7.82 0.12 -7.80
CA ILE A 80 7.18 1.03 -8.78
C ILE A 80 5.67 1.08 -8.55
N PHE A 81 5.03 -0.09 -8.44
CA PHE A 81 3.59 -0.16 -8.17
C PHE A 81 3.22 0.55 -6.87
N TYR A 82 3.96 0.31 -5.79
CA TYR A 82 3.73 0.93 -4.49
C TYR A 82 3.93 2.44 -4.53
N SER A 83 5.01 2.92 -5.14
CA SER A 83 5.29 4.34 -5.26
C SER A 83 4.21 5.08 -6.03
N VAL A 84 3.68 4.50 -7.13
CA VAL A 84 2.59 5.10 -7.89
C VAL A 84 1.30 5.16 -7.06
N GLY A 85 0.90 4.04 -6.45
CA GLY A 85 -0.30 4.01 -5.62
C GLY A 85 -0.22 4.92 -4.40
N PHE A 86 0.94 4.97 -3.75
CA PHE A 86 1.20 5.83 -2.59
C PHE A 86 1.21 7.31 -2.96
N ALA A 87 1.95 7.69 -4.01
CA ALA A 87 2.00 9.07 -4.48
C ALA A 87 0.61 9.58 -4.90
N GLY A 88 -0.15 8.75 -5.61
CA GLY A 88 -1.55 9.05 -5.93
C GLY A 88 -2.37 9.29 -4.66
N HIS A 89 -2.23 8.44 -3.64
CA HIS A 89 -3.00 8.57 -2.40
C HIS A 89 -2.61 9.81 -1.56
N ILE A 90 -1.35 10.25 -1.61
CA ILE A 90 -0.93 11.54 -1.04
C ILE A 90 -1.67 12.69 -1.71
N VAL A 91 -1.75 12.69 -3.05
CA VAL A 91 -2.46 13.74 -3.80
C VAL A 91 -3.93 13.79 -3.38
N GLU A 92 -4.59 12.63 -3.31
CA GLU A 92 -5.98 12.56 -2.88
C GLU A 92 -6.18 13.03 -1.42
N THR A 93 -5.19 12.80 -0.55
CA THR A 93 -5.21 13.26 0.85
C THR A 93 -5.07 14.78 0.98
N ALA A 94 -4.52 15.46 -0.03
CA ALA A 94 -4.39 16.91 -0.01
C ALA A 94 -5.74 17.64 -0.05
N TYR A 95 -6.78 17.02 -0.60
CA TYR A 95 -8.13 17.61 -0.68
C TYR A 95 -8.77 17.84 0.70
N PRO A 96 -9.01 16.82 1.54
CA PRO A 96 -9.59 17.05 2.86
C PRO A 96 -8.64 17.85 3.77
N LEU A 97 -7.32 17.80 3.51
CA LEU A 97 -6.36 18.64 4.24
C LEU A 97 -6.53 20.13 3.91
N ALA A 98 -6.74 20.46 2.63
CA ALA A 98 -6.98 21.82 2.17
C ALA A 98 -8.28 22.39 2.74
N ASP A 99 -9.34 21.58 2.78
CA ASP A 99 -10.63 21.95 3.37
C ASP A 99 -10.50 22.31 4.86
N ILE A 100 -9.80 21.48 5.64
CA ILE A 100 -9.54 21.78 7.07
C ILE A 100 -8.70 23.05 7.23
N TYR A 101 -7.68 23.25 6.40
CA TYR A 101 -6.85 24.45 6.48
C TYR A 101 -7.61 25.73 6.12
N ALA A 102 -8.50 25.65 5.12
CA ALA A 102 -9.32 26.76 4.66
C ALA A 102 -10.59 26.98 5.51
N GLY A 103 -10.98 26.00 6.34
CA GLY A 103 -12.20 26.06 7.14
C GLY A 103 -13.48 25.95 6.30
N VAL A 104 -13.43 25.28 5.15
CA VAL A 104 -14.56 25.07 4.23
C VAL A 104 -14.73 23.58 3.95
N ASP A 105 -15.91 23.18 3.46
CA ASP A 105 -16.20 21.80 3.05
C ASP A 105 -16.50 21.76 1.54
N PHE A 106 -15.45 21.98 0.74
CA PHE A 106 -15.59 22.14 -0.71
C PHE A 106 -15.25 20.85 -1.46
N PHE A 107 -14.16 20.18 -1.10
CA PHE A 107 -13.76 18.92 -1.72
C PHE A 107 -14.34 17.71 -0.99
N GLY A 108 -14.47 17.79 0.34
CA GLY A 108 -14.95 16.74 1.22
C GLY A 108 -13.94 15.62 1.44
N GLY A 109 -14.37 14.59 2.18
CA GLY A 109 -13.61 13.38 2.47
C GLY A 109 -13.12 13.29 3.91
N ASN A 110 -12.77 12.09 4.34
CA ASN A 110 -12.37 11.83 5.72
C ASN A 110 -10.85 11.88 5.88
N LEU A 111 -10.33 13.01 6.40
CA LEU A 111 -8.88 13.19 6.59
C LEU A 111 -8.25 12.10 7.46
N THR A 112 -8.94 11.67 8.53
CA THR A 112 -8.42 10.62 9.42
C THR A 112 -8.21 9.31 8.68
N VAL A 113 -9.19 8.90 7.87
CA VAL A 113 -9.09 7.70 7.03
C VAL A 113 -7.98 7.88 5.99
N ALA A 114 -7.92 9.04 5.33
CA ALA A 114 -6.89 9.36 4.35
C ALA A 114 -5.47 9.19 4.92
N LEU A 115 -5.20 9.79 6.08
CA LEU A 115 -3.92 9.73 6.77
C LEU A 115 -3.53 8.32 7.23
N ILE A 116 -4.49 7.51 7.70
CA ILE A 116 -4.24 6.11 8.04
C ILE A 116 -3.72 5.35 6.82
N PHE A 117 -4.36 5.52 5.66
CA PHE A 117 -3.94 4.83 4.44
C PHE A 117 -2.68 5.41 3.81
N VAL A 118 -2.39 6.72 3.98
CA VAL A 118 -1.07 7.29 3.69
C VAL A 118 0.01 6.56 4.50
N ALA A 119 -0.19 6.39 5.81
CA ALA A 119 0.79 5.71 6.64
C ALA A 119 0.98 4.24 6.23
N LEU A 120 -0.12 3.50 6.00
CA LEU A 120 -0.07 2.10 5.60
C LEU A 120 0.61 1.89 4.24
N PHE A 121 0.22 2.65 3.21
CA PHE A 121 0.82 2.56 1.88
C PHE A 121 2.27 3.06 1.90
N GLY A 122 2.58 4.09 2.68
CA GLY A 122 3.92 4.61 2.88
C GLY A 122 4.85 3.58 3.53
N ILE A 123 4.41 2.92 4.60
CA ILE A 123 5.19 1.85 5.27
C ILE A 123 5.46 0.70 4.29
N SER A 124 4.45 0.23 3.55
CA SER A 124 4.63 -0.82 2.54
C SER A 124 5.64 -0.39 1.46
N THR A 125 5.54 0.84 0.96
CA THR A 125 6.44 1.38 -0.05
C THR A 125 7.88 1.45 0.45
N ILE A 126 8.10 2.05 1.63
CA ILE A 126 9.43 2.20 2.23
C ILE A 126 10.04 0.83 2.54
N ALA A 127 9.26 -0.09 3.12
CA ALA A 127 9.75 -1.43 3.42
C ALA A 127 10.17 -2.18 2.16
N ALA A 128 9.43 -2.06 1.05
CA ALA A 128 9.78 -2.66 -0.23
C ALA A 128 11.05 -2.03 -0.86
N VAL A 129 11.20 -0.71 -0.74
CA VAL A 129 12.43 -0.01 -1.16
C VAL A 129 13.62 -0.53 -0.36
N VAL A 130 13.53 -0.55 0.97
CA VAL A 130 14.61 -1.04 1.84
C VAL A 130 14.94 -2.50 1.55
N ALA A 131 13.92 -3.35 1.35
CA ALA A 131 14.10 -4.75 0.98
C ALA A 131 14.86 -4.95 -0.34
N SER A 132 14.78 -3.99 -1.27
CA SER A 132 15.50 -4.02 -2.54
C SER A 132 17.02 -3.79 -2.39
N PHE A 133 17.46 -3.22 -1.27
CA PHE A 133 18.88 -2.97 -0.96
C PHE A 133 19.43 -3.89 0.14
N LYS A 134 18.61 -4.80 0.65
CA LYS A 134 19.01 -5.76 1.69
C LYS A 134 19.03 -7.17 1.10
N ASP A 135 20.23 -7.74 1.08
CA ASP A 135 20.48 -9.16 0.82
C ASP A 135 20.73 -9.89 2.13
#